data_AF-A0A965TXV0-F1
#
_entry.id   AF-A0A965TXV0-F1
#
_cell.length_a   1.000
_cell.length_b   1.000
_cell.length_c   1.000
_cell.angle_alpha   90.00
_cell.angle_beta   90.00
_cell.angle_gamma   90.00
#
_symmetry.space_group_name_H-M   'P 1'
#
loop_
_entity.id
_entity.type
_entity.pdbx_description
1 polymer ?
#
loop_
_entity_poly.entity_id
_entity_poly.type
_entity_poly.pdbx_seq_one_letter_code
_entity_poly.pdbx_strand_id
1 'polypeptide(L)'
;MKNNRTRLLSFLAIVALLSFSVGCSDMMLDLQQAIIEVNIDTSPFNDIEGTVYTVTATPIGVRAVGEPISTTESPLVIKPVSRGNWDIEVTASINGELVGEGSSVVRVTQGTASTQPIVINQTRSQLTALSFSNPPTGLDFNSIVFDYPDVTIGYGASEISINASSLSGNITVNDSLVSSGVNSQPISLVVGENTIRVVVTETGKLSQEYTFTVEREIPEVGTRGTSGGYIFYDKGNDSDIWRYLEAAPFGWSGDDEDPEFQWGDSGATKVCADLSIEHNEVIYDDWYLPSKEELELMYENLYKEEIGGLSEGSYWSSSVSGSSTAYYQVFLEETIVLLSNCKTNEFMVRPIRAFSGE
;
A
#
# COMPACT_ATOMS: atom_id res chain seq x y z
N MET A 1 60.56 28.68 -87.73
CA MET A 1 60.19 27.31 -88.12
C MET A 1 58.76 27.07 -87.66
N LYS A 2 57.88 26.74 -88.62
CA LYS A 2 56.50 26.20 -88.47
C LYS A 2 56.50 25.04 -87.44
N ASN A 3 55.46 24.68 -86.68
CA ASN A 3 54.01 24.71 -86.92
C ASN A 3 53.27 24.26 -85.62
N ASN A 4 52.11 24.90 -85.32
CA ASN A 4 50.79 24.29 -84.98
C ASN A 4 50.61 23.35 -83.74
N ARG A 5 49.54 23.44 -82.92
CA ARG A 5 48.13 23.84 -83.22
C ARG A 5 47.27 24.04 -81.93
N THR A 6 46.51 25.16 -81.89
CA THR A 6 45.04 25.36 -81.56
C THR A 6 44.40 24.72 -80.31
N ARG A 7 43.38 25.26 -79.61
CA ARG A 7 42.46 26.44 -79.56
C ARG A 7 41.51 26.12 -78.34
N LEU A 8 40.80 26.99 -77.62
CA LEU A 8 39.74 27.95 -78.01
C LEU A 8 39.05 28.58 -76.75
N LEU A 9 38.71 29.89 -76.80
CA LEU A 9 37.60 30.67 -76.15
C LEU A 9 37.48 30.72 -74.59
N SER A 10 37.04 31.78 -73.88
CA SER A 10 36.47 33.11 -74.16
C SER A 10 36.30 33.94 -72.86
N PHE A 11 36.62 35.25 -72.92
CA PHE A 11 35.99 36.48 -72.36
C PHE A 11 35.00 36.46 -71.15
N LEU A 12 35.22 37.33 -70.12
CA LEU A 12 34.53 38.63 -69.89
C LEU A 12 35.08 39.43 -68.66
N ALA A 13 34.91 40.76 -68.67
CA ALA A 13 35.56 41.79 -67.84
C ALA A 13 34.68 42.37 -66.69
N ILE A 14 35.25 43.29 -65.86
CA ILE A 14 34.69 44.47 -65.10
C ILE A 14 35.62 44.72 -63.88
N VAL A 15 36.38 45.81 -63.62
CA VAL A 15 36.32 47.29 -63.69
C VAL A 15 36.11 47.98 -62.32
N ALA A 16 37.13 48.80 -61.96
CA ALA A 16 37.18 50.02 -61.13
C ALA A 16 37.08 50.00 -59.59
N LEU A 17 38.17 50.50 -58.98
CA LEU A 17 38.24 51.11 -57.65
C LEU A 17 37.58 52.51 -57.64
N LEU A 18 36.80 52.80 -56.60
CA LEU A 18 36.60 54.15 -56.06
C LEU A 18 36.27 54.05 -54.57
N SER A 19 37.02 54.80 -53.76
CA SER A 19 36.98 54.86 -52.31
C SER A 19 35.73 55.58 -51.78
N PHE A 20 35.06 54.96 -50.82
CA PHE A 20 34.18 55.64 -49.86
C PHE A 20 34.55 55.19 -48.46
N SER A 21 35.00 56.14 -47.65
CA SER A 21 35.04 56.03 -46.19
C SER A 21 33.60 55.92 -45.68
N VAL A 22 33.21 54.74 -45.22
CA VAL A 22 32.18 54.61 -44.18
C VAL A 22 32.93 54.25 -42.90
N GLY A 23 33.42 55.29 -42.23
CA GLY A 23 33.43 55.24 -40.77
C GLY A 23 31.98 55.34 -40.31
N CYS A 24 31.63 54.54 -39.30
CA CYS A 24 30.31 54.40 -38.67
C CYS A 24 29.44 53.27 -39.27
N SER A 25 29.75 52.01 -38.95
CA SER A 25 28.82 51.07 -38.29
C SER A 25 29.32 49.62 -38.26
N ASP A 26 30.57 49.39 -37.84
CA ASP A 26 30.84 48.32 -36.87
C ASP A 26 30.35 48.74 -35.45
N MET A 27 29.46 49.74 -35.39
CA MET A 27 28.55 49.97 -34.27
C MET A 27 27.64 48.75 -34.14
N MET A 28 27.76 48.11 -32.97
CA MET A 28 26.63 47.58 -32.21
C MET A 28 26.05 46.20 -32.56
N LEU A 29 26.87 45.21 -32.90
CA LEU A 29 26.49 43.82 -32.59
C LEU A 29 27.10 43.30 -31.28
N ASP A 30 28.03 44.06 -30.70
CA ASP A 30 28.62 43.78 -29.37
C ASP A 30 27.91 44.52 -28.21
N LEU A 31 26.86 45.28 -28.53
CA LEU A 31 26.02 45.96 -27.54
C LEU A 31 24.68 45.24 -27.44
N GLN A 32 24.56 44.40 -26.39
CA GLN A 32 23.32 43.89 -25.74
C GLN A 32 23.13 42.36 -25.68
N GLN A 33 24.19 41.53 -25.74
CA GLN A 33 24.04 40.16 -25.22
C GLN A 33 23.99 40.24 -23.69
N ALA A 34 22.77 40.31 -23.15
CA ALA A 34 22.58 40.23 -21.72
C ALA A 34 22.73 38.76 -21.27
N ILE A 35 23.13 38.58 -20.03
CA ILE A 35 23.40 37.28 -19.42
C ILE A 35 22.52 37.15 -18.19
N ILE A 36 21.99 35.95 -17.95
CA ILE A 36 21.37 35.61 -16.66
C ILE A 36 22.32 34.69 -15.90
N GLU A 37 22.70 35.09 -14.70
CA GLU A 37 23.33 34.20 -13.72
C GLU A 37 22.25 33.66 -12.78
N VAL A 38 22.00 32.36 -12.85
CA VAL A 38 21.05 31.66 -11.99
C VAL A 38 21.81 31.09 -10.80
N ASN A 39 21.63 31.74 -9.66
CA ASN A 39 22.12 31.26 -8.37
C ASN A 39 21.12 30.26 -7.80
N ILE A 40 21.54 29.02 -7.59
CA ILE A 40 20.72 27.95 -6.99
C ILE A 40 21.23 27.70 -5.57
N ASP A 41 20.33 27.67 -4.59
CA ASP A 41 20.64 27.20 -3.25
C ASP A 41 20.69 25.66 -3.25
N THR A 42 21.91 25.11 -3.23
CA THR A 42 22.15 23.67 -3.26
C THR A 42 22.11 23.02 -1.88
N SER A 43 21.95 23.81 -0.81
CA SER A 43 21.99 23.30 0.56
C SER A 43 21.02 22.14 0.85
N PRO A 44 19.80 22.04 0.26
CA PRO A 44 18.89 20.91 0.51
C PRO A 44 19.40 19.56 -0.01
N PHE A 45 20.35 19.56 -0.95
CA PHE A 45 20.90 18.35 -1.59
C PHE A 45 22.43 18.28 -1.47
N ASN A 46 23.03 19.14 -0.64
CA ASN A 46 24.46 19.11 -0.41
C ASN A 46 24.84 17.70 0.05
N ASP A 47 25.90 17.16 -0.54
CA ASP A 47 26.44 15.81 -0.29
C ASP A 47 25.71 14.64 -0.96
N ILE A 48 24.66 14.88 -1.78
CA ILE A 48 24.04 13.82 -2.60
C ILE A 48 24.68 13.81 -4.00
N GLU A 49 25.57 12.83 -4.22
CA GLU A 49 26.23 12.61 -5.51
C GLU A 49 25.21 12.37 -6.63
N GLY A 50 25.43 12.98 -7.80
CA GLY A 50 24.56 12.82 -8.97
C GLY A 50 23.33 13.74 -9.01
N THR A 51 23.24 14.73 -8.12
CA THR A 51 22.19 15.76 -8.19
C THR A 51 22.39 16.65 -9.43
N VAL A 52 21.38 16.72 -10.29
CA VAL A 52 21.34 17.53 -11.52
C VAL A 52 20.24 18.58 -11.40
N TYR A 53 20.58 19.83 -11.65
CA TYR A 53 19.64 20.95 -11.73
C TYR A 53 19.34 21.26 -13.19
N THR A 54 18.07 21.25 -13.58
CA THR A 54 17.60 21.65 -14.91
C THR A 54 16.91 23.00 -14.80
N VAL A 55 17.42 23.97 -15.54
CA VAL A 55 16.95 25.34 -15.52
C VAL A 55 16.23 25.67 -16.83
N THR A 56 15.01 26.17 -16.72
CA THR A 56 14.22 26.69 -17.83
C THR A 56 14.06 28.20 -17.65
N ALA A 57 14.40 28.97 -18.68
CA ALA A 57 14.27 30.42 -18.66
C ALA A 57 13.28 30.87 -19.74
N THR A 58 12.21 31.54 -19.33
CA THR A 58 11.12 31.95 -20.21
C THR A 58 10.93 33.46 -20.17
N PRO A 59 11.07 34.19 -21.29
CA PRO A 59 10.79 35.62 -21.34
C PRO A 59 9.30 35.89 -21.14
N ILE A 60 8.95 36.65 -20.11
CA ILE A 60 7.57 36.98 -19.76
C ILE A 60 6.93 37.80 -20.89
N GLY A 61 5.75 37.37 -21.34
CA GLY A 61 4.98 38.04 -22.38
C GLY A 61 5.35 37.63 -23.82
N VAL A 62 6.27 36.67 -23.98
CA VAL A 62 6.60 36.05 -25.27
C VAL A 62 6.19 34.58 -25.23
N ARG A 63 5.71 34.02 -26.36
CA ARG A 63 5.29 32.60 -26.45
C ARG A 63 6.44 31.59 -26.55
N ALA A 64 7.69 32.01 -26.36
CA ALA A 64 8.86 31.14 -26.51
C ALA A 64 9.31 30.65 -25.14
N VAL A 65 9.33 29.33 -24.91
CA VAL A 65 9.99 28.71 -23.76
C VAL A 65 11.44 28.49 -24.16
N GLY A 66 12.40 28.90 -23.33
CA GLY A 66 13.82 28.58 -23.56
C GLY A 66 14.05 27.08 -23.43
N GLU A 67 14.96 26.53 -24.23
CA GLU A 67 15.37 25.12 -24.07
C GLU A 67 15.99 24.91 -22.68
N PRO A 68 15.62 23.83 -21.95
CA PRO A 68 16.15 23.57 -20.62
C PRO A 68 17.67 23.32 -20.67
N ILE A 69 18.39 23.82 -19.66
CA ILE A 69 19.84 23.63 -19.50
C ILE A 69 20.08 22.87 -18.19
N SER A 70 20.72 21.71 -18.28
CA SER A 70 21.10 20.90 -17.12
C SER A 70 22.52 21.18 -16.65
N THR A 71 22.72 21.22 -15.34
CA THR A 71 24.01 21.48 -14.68
C THR A 71 24.12 20.74 -13.36
N THR A 72 25.35 20.46 -12.92
CA THR A 72 25.66 20.03 -11.54
C THR A 72 26.33 21.14 -10.74
N GLU A 73 26.58 22.29 -11.36
CA GLU A 73 27.28 23.43 -10.80
C GLU A 73 26.34 24.65 -10.67
N SER A 74 26.57 25.46 -9.64
CA SER A 74 25.93 26.75 -9.39
C SER A 74 27.03 27.80 -9.18
N PRO A 75 26.93 29.01 -9.77
CA PRO A 75 25.82 29.51 -10.57
C PRO A 75 25.80 29.00 -12.02
N LEU A 76 24.61 28.89 -12.60
CA LEU A 76 24.43 28.59 -14.03
C LEU A 76 24.37 29.88 -14.85
N VAL A 77 25.07 29.93 -15.98
CA VAL A 77 25.11 31.10 -16.86
C VAL A 77 24.30 30.86 -18.14
N ILE A 78 23.24 31.65 -18.35
CA ILE A 78 22.41 31.62 -19.56
C ILE A 78 22.81 32.80 -20.45
N LYS A 79 23.28 32.51 -21.67
CA LYS A 79 23.70 33.52 -22.64
C LYS A 79 23.54 33.07 -24.09
N PRO A 80 23.23 33.98 -25.03
CA PRO A 80 22.74 35.34 -24.81
C PRO A 80 21.22 35.37 -24.54
N VAL A 81 20.73 36.37 -23.79
CA VAL A 81 19.28 36.59 -23.58
C VAL A 81 18.83 38.00 -24.00
N SER A 82 17.55 38.13 -24.34
CA SER A 82 16.92 39.41 -24.64
C SER A 82 16.60 40.21 -23.36
N ARG A 83 16.48 41.53 -23.51
CA ARG A 83 16.04 42.42 -22.43
C ARG A 83 14.58 42.13 -22.06
N GLY A 84 14.24 42.26 -20.80
CA GLY A 84 12.88 42.01 -20.31
C GLY A 84 12.87 41.32 -18.95
N ASN A 85 11.68 40.94 -18.50
CA ASN A 85 11.53 40.08 -17.34
C ASN A 85 11.53 38.63 -17.81
N TRP A 86 12.17 37.76 -17.04
CA TRP A 86 12.29 36.35 -17.32
C TRP A 86 11.83 35.56 -16.10
N ASP A 87 10.95 34.58 -16.34
CA ASP A 87 10.64 33.52 -15.39
C ASP A 87 11.74 32.46 -15.47
N ILE A 88 12.30 32.12 -14.31
CA ILE A 88 13.32 31.09 -14.14
C ILE A 88 12.70 29.98 -13.31
N GLU A 89 12.63 28.79 -13.88
CA GLU A 89 12.21 27.57 -13.19
C GLU A 89 13.41 26.63 -13.08
N VAL A 90 13.57 26.02 -11.91
CA VAL A 90 14.64 25.07 -11.62
C VAL A 90 14.03 23.80 -11.07
N THR A 91 14.31 22.67 -11.71
CA THR A 91 14.02 21.34 -11.16
C THR A 91 15.32 20.67 -10.73
N ALA A 92 15.31 20.00 -9.59
CA ALA A 92 16.40 19.16 -9.12
C ALA A 92 16.02 17.70 -9.36
N SER A 93 16.97 16.91 -9.87
CA SER A 93 16.79 15.48 -10.10
C SER A 93 17.98 14.67 -9.60
N ILE A 94 17.73 13.45 -9.12
CA ILE A 94 18.75 12.48 -8.74
C ILE A 94 18.44 11.18 -9.48
N ASN A 95 19.42 10.64 -10.21
CA ASN A 95 19.24 9.47 -11.08
C ASN A 95 18.07 9.60 -12.08
N GLY A 96 17.72 10.83 -12.48
CA GLY A 96 16.62 11.12 -13.40
C GLY A 96 15.24 11.26 -12.74
N GLU A 97 15.11 11.08 -11.43
CA GLU A 97 13.86 11.31 -10.69
C GLU A 97 13.81 12.73 -10.12
N LEU A 98 12.64 13.38 -10.20
CA LEU A 98 12.41 14.71 -9.65
C LEU A 98 12.43 14.68 -8.11
N VAL A 99 13.32 15.46 -7.51
CA VAL A 99 13.50 15.55 -6.04
C VAL A 99 13.20 16.93 -5.47
N GLY A 100 13.03 17.94 -6.31
CA GLY A 100 12.62 19.28 -5.85
C GLY A 100 12.45 20.28 -6.97
N GLU A 101 11.78 21.39 -6.65
CA GLU A 101 11.47 22.48 -7.59
C GLU A 101 11.67 23.85 -6.92
N GLY A 102 12.08 24.84 -7.71
CA GLY A 102 12.19 26.23 -7.30
C GLY A 102 11.97 27.17 -8.48
N SER A 103 11.64 28.42 -8.19
CA SER A 103 11.43 29.43 -9.22
C SER A 103 11.84 30.83 -8.77
N SER A 104 12.12 31.70 -9.73
CA SER A 104 12.43 33.11 -9.51
C SER A 104 12.08 33.93 -10.76
N VAL A 105 11.95 35.24 -10.58
CA VAL A 105 11.84 36.20 -11.69
C VAL A 105 13.08 37.08 -11.72
N VAL A 106 13.68 37.27 -12.90
CA VAL A 106 14.85 38.15 -13.08
C VAL A 106 14.58 39.20 -14.14
N ARG A 107 14.97 40.45 -13.86
CA ARG A 107 14.85 41.56 -14.80
C ARG A 107 16.18 41.84 -15.49
N VAL A 108 16.19 41.64 -16.80
CA VAL A 108 17.36 41.79 -17.67
C VAL A 108 17.33 43.16 -18.35
N THR A 109 18.37 43.97 -18.12
CA THR A 109 18.53 45.31 -18.73
C THR A 109 19.76 45.38 -19.64
N GLN A 110 20.97 45.47 -19.12
CA GLN A 110 22.22 45.42 -19.88
C GLN A 110 23.31 44.78 -19.02
N GLY A 111 24.15 43.93 -19.62
CA GLY A 111 25.17 43.17 -18.88
C GLY A 111 24.56 41.94 -18.19
N THR A 112 25.05 41.65 -16.99
CA THR A 112 24.63 40.48 -16.19
C THR A 112 23.47 40.83 -15.27
N ALA A 113 22.41 40.01 -15.30
CA ALA A 113 21.37 40.01 -14.28
C ALA A 113 21.47 38.70 -13.49
N SER A 114 21.54 38.78 -12.17
CA SER A 114 21.68 37.59 -11.32
C SER A 114 20.42 37.39 -10.49
N THR A 115 19.98 36.14 -10.31
CA THR A 115 18.90 35.81 -9.38
C THR A 115 19.41 35.93 -7.94
N GLN A 116 18.50 36.13 -6.98
CA GLN A 116 18.78 35.68 -5.61
C GLN A 116 18.93 34.15 -5.62
N PRO A 117 19.62 33.53 -4.64
CA PRO A 117 19.66 32.07 -4.52
C PRO A 117 18.25 31.49 -4.56
N ILE A 118 17.96 30.70 -5.58
CA ILE A 118 16.67 30.03 -5.75
C ILE A 118 16.64 28.86 -4.78
N VAL A 119 15.75 28.94 -3.79
CA VAL A 119 15.50 27.84 -2.85
C VAL A 119 14.74 26.75 -3.59
N ILE A 120 15.29 25.53 -3.56
CA ILE A 120 14.65 24.35 -4.11
C ILE A 120 13.86 23.65 -3.00
N ASN A 121 12.54 23.58 -3.15
CA ASN A 121 11.68 22.86 -2.23
C ASN A 121 11.70 21.38 -2.60
N GLN A 122 12.11 20.54 -1.66
CA GLN A 122 12.13 19.08 -1.86
C GLN A 122 10.72 18.55 -2.07
N THR A 123 10.58 17.61 -3.00
CA THR A 123 9.36 16.81 -3.12
C THR A 123 9.29 15.81 -1.96
N ARG A 124 8.09 15.30 -1.68
CA ARG A 124 7.88 14.24 -0.68
C ARG A 124 8.03 12.87 -1.31
N SER A 125 8.55 11.93 -0.54
CA SER A 125 8.53 10.53 -0.91
C SER A 125 7.10 10.02 -1.01
N GLN A 126 6.85 9.05 -1.89
CA GLN A 126 5.50 8.51 -2.08
C GLN A 126 5.52 7.00 -2.30
N LEU A 127 4.53 6.35 -1.71
CA LEU A 127 4.18 4.98 -2.10
C LEU A 127 3.46 5.01 -3.45
N THR A 128 3.75 4.01 -4.28
CA THR A 128 3.12 3.83 -5.60
C THR A 128 1.96 2.85 -5.55
N ALA A 129 1.94 1.95 -4.55
CA ALA A 129 0.85 1.03 -4.28
C ALA A 129 0.89 0.57 -2.82
N LEU A 130 -0.26 0.16 -2.30
CA LEU A 130 -0.40 -0.43 -0.98
C LEU A 130 -1.58 -1.42 -0.96
N SER A 131 -1.38 -2.58 -0.34
CA SER A 131 -2.41 -3.58 -0.08
C SER A 131 -2.16 -4.30 1.23
N PHE A 132 -3.18 -5.01 1.71
CA PHE A 132 -3.15 -5.78 2.95
C PHE A 132 -3.40 -7.27 2.68
N SER A 133 -2.84 -8.18 3.49
CA SER A 133 -3.06 -9.62 3.38
C SER A 133 -4.54 -10.00 3.57
N ASN A 134 -5.21 -9.33 4.50
CA ASN A 134 -6.66 -9.34 4.67
C ASN A 134 -7.16 -7.90 4.45
N PRO A 135 -7.71 -7.58 3.27
CA PRO A 135 -8.10 -6.23 2.92
C PRO A 135 -9.15 -5.68 3.89
N PRO A 136 -8.84 -4.62 4.66
CA PRO A 136 -9.84 -3.99 5.49
C PRO A 136 -10.85 -3.21 4.63
N THR A 137 -12.03 -2.99 5.18
CA THR A 137 -13.03 -2.11 4.60
C THR A 137 -12.71 -0.64 4.90
N GLY A 138 -13.24 0.29 4.09
CA GLY A 138 -13.00 1.73 4.27
C GLY A 138 -11.70 2.26 3.66
N LEU A 139 -10.83 1.38 3.14
CA LEU A 139 -9.57 1.78 2.50
C LEU A 139 -9.71 1.92 0.97
N ASP A 140 -9.51 3.14 0.47
CA ASP A 140 -9.21 3.43 -0.93
C ASP A 140 -7.85 4.16 -0.99
N PHE A 141 -6.79 3.42 -1.29
CA PHE A 141 -5.43 3.96 -1.19
C PHE A 141 -5.15 5.02 -2.25
N ASN A 142 -4.67 6.17 -1.80
CA ASN A 142 -4.21 7.26 -2.64
C ASN A 142 -2.83 7.76 -2.16
N SER A 143 -1.85 7.83 -3.05
CA SER A 143 -0.47 8.17 -2.71
C SER A 143 -0.28 9.57 -2.11
N ILE A 144 -1.25 10.48 -2.28
CA ILE A 144 -1.23 11.83 -1.69
C ILE A 144 -2.08 11.97 -0.42
N VAL A 145 -2.74 10.89 0.02
CA VAL A 145 -3.46 10.83 1.31
C VAL A 145 -2.58 10.08 2.31
N PHE A 146 -2.32 10.71 3.45
CA PHE A 146 -1.32 10.24 4.42
C PHE A 146 -1.92 9.75 5.74
N ASP A 147 -3.22 9.91 5.92
CA ASP A 147 -3.93 9.51 7.13
C ASP A 147 -5.24 8.82 6.74
N TYR A 148 -5.45 7.63 7.29
CA TYR A 148 -6.59 6.76 7.02
C TYR A 148 -7.20 6.38 8.38
N PRO A 149 -8.09 7.23 8.93
CA PRO A 149 -8.64 7.04 10.28
C PRO A 149 -9.75 6.00 10.36
N ASP A 150 -10.44 5.73 9.24
CA ASP A 150 -11.69 4.97 9.20
C ASP A 150 -11.52 3.63 8.47
N VAL A 151 -10.53 2.83 8.88
CA VAL A 151 -10.25 1.51 8.31
C VAL A 151 -10.79 0.45 9.27
N THR A 152 -11.55 -0.53 8.78
CA THR A 152 -12.18 -1.54 9.65
C THR A 152 -11.92 -2.96 9.16
N ILE A 153 -11.63 -3.86 10.10
CA ILE A 153 -11.42 -5.28 9.82
C ILE A 153 -12.23 -6.16 10.76
N GLY A 154 -12.78 -7.26 10.24
CA GLY A 154 -13.61 -8.17 11.02
C GLY A 154 -12.84 -8.86 12.15
N TYR A 155 -13.57 -9.22 13.22
CA TYR A 155 -12.99 -9.81 14.44
C TYR A 155 -12.06 -11.01 14.18
N GLY A 156 -12.40 -11.89 13.25
CA GLY A 156 -11.60 -13.08 12.93
C GLY A 156 -10.17 -12.79 12.45
N ALA A 157 -9.86 -11.56 12.05
CA ALA A 157 -8.51 -11.14 11.69
C ALA A 157 -7.72 -10.70 12.95
N SER A 158 -7.03 -11.64 13.59
CA SER A 158 -6.12 -11.36 14.71
C SER A 158 -4.77 -10.76 14.29
N GLU A 159 -4.50 -10.74 13.00
CA GLU A 159 -3.27 -10.18 12.43
C GLU A 159 -3.48 -9.68 11.00
N ILE A 160 -2.55 -8.85 10.53
CA ILE A 160 -2.53 -8.32 9.17
C ILE A 160 -1.10 -8.09 8.69
N SER A 161 -0.84 -8.19 7.39
CA SER A 161 0.44 -7.82 6.79
C SER A 161 0.21 -6.75 5.73
N ILE A 162 1.19 -5.86 5.55
CA ILE A 162 1.14 -4.79 4.55
C ILE A 162 2.10 -5.09 3.41
N ASN A 163 1.61 -5.00 2.20
CA ASN A 163 2.43 -4.95 0.99
C ASN A 163 2.43 -3.52 0.46
N ALA A 164 3.57 -2.84 0.56
CA ALA A 164 3.71 -1.48 0.08
C ALA A 164 4.80 -1.42 -1.01
N SER A 165 4.58 -0.58 -2.02
CA SER A 165 5.50 -0.38 -3.12
C SER A 165 5.93 1.07 -3.22
N SER A 166 7.18 1.29 -3.59
CA SER A 166 7.73 2.58 -3.98
C SER A 166 8.57 2.38 -5.25
N LEU A 167 8.87 3.47 -5.95
CA LEU A 167 9.67 3.42 -7.18
C LEU A 167 11.15 3.11 -6.87
N SER A 168 11.74 3.87 -5.95
CA SER A 168 13.17 3.81 -5.63
C SER A 168 13.45 3.89 -4.12
N GLY A 169 12.40 3.94 -3.29
CA GLY A 169 12.49 4.23 -1.86
C GLY A 169 12.59 3.00 -0.96
N ASN A 170 13.16 3.21 0.22
CA ASN A 170 13.08 2.26 1.31
C ASN A 170 11.75 2.41 2.04
N ILE A 171 11.13 1.30 2.41
CA ILE A 171 9.85 1.27 3.12
C ILE A 171 10.05 0.65 4.49
N THR A 172 9.49 1.26 5.52
CA THR A 172 9.32 0.62 6.83
C THR A 172 7.84 0.49 7.16
N VAL A 173 7.48 -0.60 7.84
CA VAL A 173 6.14 -0.84 8.41
C VAL A 173 6.35 -1.06 9.90
N ASN A 174 5.76 -0.19 10.74
CA ASN A 174 6.02 -0.14 12.19
C ASN A 174 7.53 -0.24 12.50
N ASP A 175 8.31 0.67 11.89
CA ASP A 175 9.77 0.78 11.98
C ASP A 175 10.59 -0.41 11.41
N SER A 176 9.93 -1.49 10.97
CA SER A 176 10.59 -2.65 10.37
C SER A 176 10.77 -2.48 8.87
N LEU A 177 11.99 -2.66 8.35
CA LEU A 177 12.29 -2.55 6.93
C LEU A 177 11.58 -3.62 6.10
N VAL A 178 10.93 -3.21 5.01
CA VAL A 178 10.21 -4.08 4.07
C VAL A 178 10.69 -3.78 2.65
N SER A 179 10.89 -4.82 1.84
CA SER A 179 11.20 -4.66 0.42
C SER A 179 9.97 -4.19 -0.36
N SER A 180 10.16 -3.30 -1.34
CA SER A 180 9.09 -2.83 -2.22
C SER A 180 8.36 -4.00 -2.88
N GLY A 181 7.03 -4.01 -2.76
CA GLY A 181 6.16 -5.05 -3.33
C GLY A 181 6.10 -6.37 -2.53
N VAL A 182 6.68 -6.41 -1.32
CA VAL A 182 6.69 -7.61 -0.46
C VAL A 182 5.85 -7.36 0.79
N ASN A 183 5.19 -8.42 1.29
CA ASN A 183 4.46 -8.34 2.56
C ASN A 183 5.42 -8.10 3.73
N SER A 184 5.01 -7.26 4.67
CA SER A 184 5.62 -7.17 6.00
C SER A 184 5.50 -8.50 6.75
N GLN A 185 6.19 -8.61 7.89
CA GLN A 185 5.82 -9.60 8.90
C GLN A 185 4.37 -9.36 9.37
N PRO A 186 3.66 -10.39 9.87
CA PRO A 186 2.35 -10.21 10.48
C PRO A 186 2.39 -9.20 11.63
N ILE A 187 1.38 -8.34 11.66
CA ILE A 187 1.13 -7.34 12.71
C ILE A 187 -0.07 -7.84 13.49
N SER A 188 0.13 -8.20 14.76
CA SER A 188 -0.96 -8.61 15.64
C SER A 188 -1.92 -7.44 15.91
N LEU A 189 -3.22 -7.73 15.90
CA LEU A 189 -4.28 -6.75 16.11
C LEU A 189 -5.02 -7.04 17.42
N VAL A 190 -5.17 -6.03 18.25
CA VAL A 190 -6.06 -6.07 19.41
C VAL A 190 -7.48 -5.68 18.98
N VAL A 191 -8.51 -6.10 19.72
CA VAL A 191 -9.87 -5.60 19.48
C VAL A 191 -9.90 -4.09 19.70
N GLY A 192 -10.58 -3.38 18.81
CA GLY A 192 -10.60 -1.92 18.76
C GLY A 192 -9.47 -1.32 17.93
N GLU A 193 -9.00 -0.15 18.35
CA GLU A 193 -8.11 0.68 17.55
C GLU A 193 -6.68 0.14 17.48
N ASN A 194 -6.14 0.00 16.26
CA ASN A 194 -4.76 -0.35 15.98
C ASN A 194 -4.12 0.69 15.05
N THR A 195 -3.05 1.35 15.47
CA THR A 195 -2.30 2.27 14.60
C THR A 195 -1.16 1.55 13.89
N ILE A 196 -1.15 1.62 12.55
CA ILE A 196 -0.06 1.11 11.71
C ILE A 196 0.59 2.26 10.95
N ARG A 197 1.92 2.34 10.99
CA ARG A 197 2.70 3.37 10.31
C ARG A 197 3.51 2.77 9.17
N VAL A 198 3.37 3.33 7.98
CA VAL A 198 4.19 2.99 6.81
C VAL A 198 5.00 4.20 6.41
N VAL A 199 6.32 4.14 6.52
CA VAL A 199 7.21 5.24 6.15
C VAL A 199 7.93 4.90 4.86
N VAL A 200 7.91 5.79 3.89
CA VAL A 200 8.69 5.72 2.66
C VAL A 200 9.75 6.81 2.66
N THR A 201 10.98 6.43 2.34
CA THR A 201 12.11 7.35 2.23
C THR A 201 12.82 7.13 0.91
N GLU A 202 12.88 8.16 0.09
CA GLU A 202 13.57 8.19 -1.19
C GLU A 202 14.73 9.20 -1.12
N THR A 203 15.85 8.87 -1.76
CA THR A 203 17.04 9.72 -1.77
C THR A 203 16.72 11.12 -2.30
N GLY A 204 17.06 12.15 -1.52
CA GLY A 204 16.84 13.55 -1.89
C GLY A 204 15.41 14.06 -1.71
N LYS A 205 14.45 13.23 -1.32
CA LYS A 205 13.08 13.66 -1.00
C LYS A 205 12.87 13.77 0.52
N LEU A 206 11.85 14.51 0.92
CA LEU A 206 11.37 14.49 2.30
C LEU A 206 10.68 13.15 2.56
N SER A 207 11.05 12.47 3.65
CA SER A 207 10.38 11.23 4.08
C SER A 207 8.88 11.45 4.29
N GLN A 208 8.09 10.42 3.99
CA GLN A 208 6.64 10.46 4.11
C GLN A 208 6.13 9.27 4.93
N GLU A 209 5.27 9.58 5.89
CA GLU A 209 4.54 8.59 6.69
C GLU A 209 3.09 8.49 6.23
N TYR A 210 2.58 7.28 6.10
CA TYR A 210 1.18 6.94 5.94
C TYR A 210 0.71 6.28 7.24
N THR A 211 -0.31 6.85 7.88
CA THR A 211 -0.89 6.32 9.12
C THR A 211 -2.22 5.66 8.81
N PHE A 212 -2.40 4.44 9.29
CA PHE A 212 -3.64 3.68 9.20
C PHE A 212 -4.14 3.42 10.61
N THR A 213 -5.35 3.87 10.89
CA THR A 213 -6.06 3.54 12.13
C THR A 213 -7.07 2.46 11.79
N VAL A 214 -6.72 1.22 12.14
CA VAL A 214 -7.50 0.03 11.85
C VAL A 214 -8.31 -0.35 13.09
N GLU A 215 -9.62 -0.21 13.00
CA GLU A 215 -10.56 -0.73 14.01
C GLU A 215 -10.80 -2.22 13.75
N ARG A 216 -10.32 -3.08 14.65
CA ARG A 216 -10.69 -4.50 14.66
C ARG A 216 -12.01 -4.65 15.40
N GLU A 217 -13.02 -5.18 14.71
CA GLU A 217 -14.35 -5.34 15.26
C GLU A 217 -14.38 -6.24 16.50
N ILE A 218 -15.39 -6.03 17.35
CA ILE A 218 -15.70 -6.92 18.47
C ILE A 218 -16.29 -8.25 17.95
N PRO A 219 -16.20 -9.35 18.72
CA PRO A 219 -16.83 -10.61 18.32
C PRO A 219 -18.35 -10.48 18.29
N GLU A 220 -18.96 -10.89 17.17
CA GLU A 220 -20.41 -10.88 16.94
C GLU A 220 -20.90 -12.26 16.48
N VAL A 221 -22.09 -12.66 16.92
CA VAL A 221 -22.74 -13.91 16.49
C VAL A 221 -22.96 -13.88 14.97
N GLY A 222 -22.64 -14.99 14.30
CA GLY A 222 -22.68 -15.14 12.84
C GLY A 222 -21.41 -14.71 12.12
N THR A 223 -20.43 -14.11 12.81
CA THR A 223 -19.16 -13.69 12.21
C THR A 223 -18.05 -14.73 12.41
N ARG A 224 -16.96 -14.58 11.65
CA ARG A 224 -15.79 -15.47 11.78
C ARG A 224 -15.05 -15.20 13.08
N GLY A 225 -14.79 -16.26 13.85
CA GLY A 225 -13.88 -16.20 14.99
C GLY A 225 -12.41 -16.37 14.56
N THR A 226 -11.50 -16.27 15.53
CA THR A 226 -10.06 -16.27 15.25
C THR A 226 -9.52 -17.64 14.86
N SER A 227 -10.26 -18.73 15.11
CA SER A 227 -9.87 -20.07 14.64
C SER A 227 -10.36 -20.38 13.22
N GLY A 228 -10.97 -19.39 12.57
CA GLY A 228 -11.61 -19.53 11.26
C GLY A 228 -13.00 -20.16 11.34
N GLY A 229 -13.48 -20.50 12.54
CA GLY A 229 -14.84 -20.95 12.80
C GLY A 229 -15.88 -19.83 12.75
N TYR A 230 -17.11 -20.13 13.16
CA TYR A 230 -18.16 -19.14 13.31
C TYR A 230 -18.59 -18.99 14.77
N ILE A 231 -18.69 -17.75 15.22
CA ILE A 231 -19.20 -17.42 16.55
C ILE A 231 -20.71 -17.62 16.53
N PHE A 232 -21.23 -18.44 17.43
CA PHE A 232 -22.67 -18.76 17.46
C PHE A 232 -23.35 -18.38 18.77
N TYR A 233 -22.61 -17.87 19.75
CA TYR A 233 -23.18 -17.45 21.01
C TYR A 233 -22.34 -16.36 21.68
N ASP A 234 -23.01 -15.35 22.23
CA ASP A 234 -22.47 -14.37 23.18
C ASP A 234 -23.31 -14.44 24.46
N LYS A 235 -22.66 -14.75 25.58
CA LYS A 235 -23.27 -14.81 26.91
C LYS A 235 -23.67 -13.43 27.46
N GLY A 236 -23.11 -12.36 26.92
CA GLY A 236 -23.39 -10.97 27.29
C GLY A 236 -22.73 -10.50 28.59
N ASN A 237 -21.81 -11.28 29.16
CA ASN A 237 -21.00 -10.89 30.32
C ASN A 237 -19.64 -11.60 30.34
N ASP A 238 -18.63 -10.90 30.85
CA ASP A 238 -17.26 -11.39 31.04
C ASP A 238 -17.01 -11.86 32.50
N SER A 239 -18.06 -12.22 33.25
CA SER A 239 -17.93 -12.56 34.68
C SER A 239 -17.36 -13.95 34.95
N ASP A 240 -17.24 -14.78 33.91
CA ASP A 240 -16.65 -16.11 33.94
C ASP A 240 -15.47 -16.19 32.95
N ILE A 241 -14.74 -17.30 32.98
CA ILE A 241 -13.56 -17.56 32.13
C ILE A 241 -13.83 -17.60 30.60
N TRP A 242 -15.08 -17.44 30.18
CA TRP A 242 -15.48 -17.39 28.77
C TRP A 242 -16.74 -16.54 28.58
N ARG A 243 -16.89 -15.98 27.38
CA ARG A 243 -18.07 -15.21 26.98
C ARG A 243 -18.69 -15.69 25.67
N TYR A 244 -17.85 -16.09 24.72
CA TYR A 244 -18.26 -16.46 23.37
C TYR A 244 -18.08 -17.95 23.12
N LEU A 245 -18.92 -18.50 22.25
CA LEU A 245 -18.73 -19.85 21.69
C LEU A 245 -18.51 -19.77 20.18
N GLU A 246 -17.55 -20.55 19.70
CA GLU A 246 -17.19 -20.69 18.28
C GLU A 246 -17.32 -22.16 17.86
N ALA A 247 -17.97 -22.40 16.73
CA ALA A 247 -18.03 -23.72 16.11
C ALA A 247 -16.82 -23.91 15.19
N ALA A 248 -16.25 -25.12 15.18
CA ALA A 248 -15.13 -25.45 14.31
C ALA A 248 -15.45 -25.11 12.84
N PRO A 249 -14.45 -24.66 12.06
CA PRO A 249 -14.65 -24.29 10.67
C PRO A 249 -15.25 -25.44 9.86
N PHE A 250 -16.03 -25.07 8.83
CA PHE A 250 -16.41 -26.02 7.78
C PHE A 250 -15.16 -26.71 7.23
N GLY A 251 -15.20 -28.04 7.11
CA GLY A 251 -14.06 -28.83 6.67
C GLY A 251 -12.97 -29.06 7.73
N TRP A 252 -13.26 -28.87 9.02
CA TRP A 252 -12.30 -29.13 10.12
C TRP A 252 -11.72 -30.56 10.09
N SER A 253 -12.45 -31.51 9.53
CA SER A 253 -12.06 -32.92 9.36
C SER A 253 -11.24 -33.19 8.09
N GLY A 254 -11.18 -32.23 7.16
CA GLY A 254 -10.65 -32.39 5.81
C GLY A 254 -11.69 -32.79 4.74
N ASP A 255 -12.96 -32.97 5.12
CA ASP A 255 -14.07 -33.33 4.24
C ASP A 255 -15.17 -32.26 4.20
N ASP A 256 -16.00 -32.25 3.16
CA ASP A 256 -17.11 -31.28 2.98
C ASP A 256 -18.35 -31.58 3.87
N GLU A 257 -18.29 -32.62 4.70
CA GLU A 257 -19.33 -32.98 5.67
C GLU A 257 -18.73 -33.24 7.04
N ASP A 258 -19.52 -33.03 8.09
CA ASP A 258 -19.08 -33.38 9.44
C ASP A 258 -18.99 -34.91 9.59
N PRO A 259 -17.84 -35.44 10.02
CA PRO A 259 -17.64 -36.87 10.17
C PRO A 259 -18.49 -37.46 11.30
N GLU A 260 -18.89 -38.72 11.12
CA GLU A 260 -19.64 -39.48 12.12
C GLU A 260 -18.72 -40.31 13.01
N PHE A 261 -18.97 -40.32 14.32
CA PHE A 261 -18.21 -41.09 15.29
C PHE A 261 -19.09 -41.76 16.34
N GLN A 262 -18.60 -42.86 16.92
CA GLN A 262 -19.19 -43.42 18.14
C GLN A 262 -19.10 -42.41 19.29
N TRP A 263 -20.02 -42.47 20.25
CA TRP A 263 -20.03 -41.52 21.36
C TRP A 263 -18.96 -41.82 22.42
N GLY A 264 -18.37 -40.77 23.01
CA GLY A 264 -17.51 -40.88 24.20
C GLY A 264 -16.00 -40.87 23.92
N ASP A 265 -15.22 -41.30 24.92
CA ASP A 265 -13.75 -41.14 25.02
C ASP A 265 -12.93 -41.90 23.96
N SER A 266 -13.55 -42.75 23.15
CA SER A 266 -12.90 -43.44 22.02
C SER A 266 -13.42 -42.97 20.66
N GLY A 267 -14.32 -41.99 20.62
CA GLY A 267 -14.92 -41.45 19.40
C GLY A 267 -15.15 -39.94 19.50
N ALA A 268 -16.40 -39.50 19.53
CA ALA A 268 -16.81 -38.09 19.43
C ALA A 268 -16.11 -37.17 20.46
N THR A 269 -15.99 -37.58 21.73
CA THR A 269 -15.29 -36.77 22.74
C THR A 269 -13.80 -36.70 22.46
N LYS A 270 -13.21 -37.81 22.02
CA LYS A 270 -11.78 -37.90 21.72
C LYS A 270 -11.41 -37.07 20.49
N VAL A 271 -12.17 -37.16 19.41
CA VAL A 271 -11.85 -36.41 18.19
C VAL A 271 -11.95 -34.90 18.43
N CYS A 272 -12.93 -34.44 19.22
CA CYS A 272 -12.97 -33.04 19.64
C CYS A 272 -11.75 -32.67 20.48
N ALA A 273 -11.43 -33.46 21.51
CA ALA A 273 -10.33 -33.14 22.44
C ALA A 273 -8.93 -33.26 21.81
N ASP A 274 -8.75 -34.08 20.77
CA ASP A 274 -7.50 -34.22 20.02
C ASP A 274 -7.39 -33.20 18.87
N LEU A 275 -8.48 -32.48 18.54
CA LEU A 275 -8.49 -31.55 17.43
C LEU A 275 -7.54 -30.38 17.72
N SER A 276 -6.70 -30.08 16.74
CA SER A 276 -5.80 -28.94 16.75
C SER A 276 -5.90 -28.26 15.38
N ILE A 277 -6.40 -27.02 15.36
CA ILE A 277 -6.54 -26.23 14.14
C ILE A 277 -5.50 -25.12 14.17
N GLU A 278 -4.70 -25.01 13.12
CA GLU A 278 -3.82 -23.88 12.89
C GLU A 278 -4.52 -22.87 11.97
N HIS A 279 -4.68 -21.64 12.43
CA HIS A 279 -5.25 -20.55 11.65
C HIS A 279 -4.46 -19.27 11.93
N ASN A 280 -3.93 -18.64 10.87
CA ASN A 280 -3.08 -17.44 10.96
C ASN A 280 -1.93 -17.59 11.99
N GLU A 281 -1.16 -18.68 11.85
CA GLU A 281 -0.01 -19.02 12.73
C GLU A 281 -0.37 -19.25 14.22
N VAL A 282 -1.66 -19.25 14.59
CA VAL A 282 -2.17 -19.56 15.93
C VAL A 282 -2.76 -20.97 15.95
N ILE A 283 -2.40 -21.73 16.98
CA ILE A 283 -2.93 -23.08 17.23
C ILE A 283 -4.10 -23.01 18.22
N TYR A 284 -5.19 -23.68 17.87
CA TYR A 284 -6.40 -23.83 18.66
C TYR A 284 -6.62 -25.31 18.99
N ASP A 285 -6.44 -25.68 20.25
CA ASP A 285 -6.47 -27.06 20.77
C ASP A 285 -7.45 -27.25 21.95
N ASP A 286 -8.34 -26.28 22.17
CA ASP A 286 -9.32 -26.20 23.26
C ASP A 286 -10.74 -26.65 22.85
N TRP A 287 -10.84 -27.48 21.82
CA TRP A 287 -12.08 -27.96 21.24
C TRP A 287 -12.76 -29.05 22.11
N TYR A 288 -14.09 -29.02 22.16
CA TYR A 288 -14.88 -30.00 22.88
C TYR A 288 -16.20 -30.33 22.17
N LEU A 289 -16.78 -31.48 22.54
CA LEU A 289 -18.07 -31.94 22.02
C LEU A 289 -19.20 -31.10 22.64
N PRO A 290 -20.04 -30.42 21.84
CA PRO A 290 -21.09 -29.54 22.36
C PRO A 290 -22.10 -30.29 23.24
N SER A 291 -22.57 -29.64 24.30
CA SER A 291 -23.74 -30.08 25.07
C SER A 291 -25.02 -29.96 24.25
N LYS A 292 -26.15 -30.45 24.79
CA LYS A 292 -27.43 -30.41 24.05
C LYS A 292 -27.96 -28.97 23.96
N GLU A 293 -27.70 -28.18 24.99
CA GLU A 293 -28.00 -26.75 25.00
C GLU A 293 -27.11 -26.00 23.99
N GLU A 294 -25.83 -26.34 23.87
CA GLU A 294 -24.94 -25.71 22.88
C GLU A 294 -25.28 -26.12 21.44
N LEU A 295 -25.70 -27.37 21.20
CA LEU A 295 -26.23 -27.78 19.90
C LEU A 295 -27.52 -27.04 19.52
N GLU A 296 -28.39 -26.76 20.48
CA GLU A 296 -29.58 -25.94 20.24
C GLU A 296 -29.19 -24.52 19.82
N LEU A 297 -28.16 -23.92 20.44
CA LEU A 297 -27.64 -22.62 20.03
C LEU A 297 -27.00 -22.65 18.62
N MET A 298 -26.25 -23.69 18.29
CA MET A 298 -25.69 -23.86 16.94
C MET A 298 -26.80 -24.01 15.89
N TYR A 299 -27.86 -24.73 16.21
CA TYR A 299 -29.01 -24.87 15.31
C TYR A 299 -29.68 -23.52 15.03
N GLU A 300 -29.97 -22.75 16.10
CA GLU A 300 -30.65 -21.48 15.98
C GLU A 300 -29.82 -20.40 15.27
N ASN A 301 -28.51 -20.32 15.55
CA ASN A 301 -27.68 -19.20 15.10
C ASN A 301 -26.79 -19.52 13.89
N LEU A 302 -26.56 -20.79 13.57
CA LEU A 302 -25.75 -21.19 12.41
C LEU A 302 -26.57 -21.95 11.37
N TYR A 303 -27.20 -23.07 11.75
CA TYR A 303 -27.89 -23.94 10.78
C TYR A 303 -29.06 -23.22 10.10
N LYS A 304 -29.94 -22.59 10.88
CA LYS A 304 -31.11 -21.86 10.33
C LYS A 304 -30.74 -20.65 9.49
N GLU A 305 -29.58 -20.05 9.76
CA GLU A 305 -29.06 -18.92 9.00
C GLU A 305 -28.20 -19.36 7.79
N GLU A 306 -28.07 -20.67 7.56
CA GLU A 306 -27.23 -21.28 6.52
C GLU A 306 -25.75 -20.86 6.62
N ILE A 307 -25.26 -20.65 7.84
CA ILE A 307 -23.88 -20.25 8.15
C ILE A 307 -23.07 -21.45 8.64
N GLY A 308 -21.79 -21.51 8.27
CA GLY A 308 -20.85 -22.49 8.84
C GLY A 308 -20.92 -23.90 8.25
N GLY A 309 -21.76 -24.13 7.24
CA GLY A 309 -21.81 -25.39 6.49
C GLY A 309 -22.20 -26.57 7.38
N LEU A 310 -23.22 -26.41 8.24
CA LEU A 310 -23.84 -27.49 8.98
C LEU A 310 -24.86 -28.20 8.06
N SER A 311 -24.75 -29.51 7.94
CA SER A 311 -25.68 -30.33 7.15
C SER A 311 -26.89 -30.75 7.97
N GLU A 312 -28.02 -31.02 7.29
CA GLU A 312 -29.14 -31.76 7.89
C GLU A 312 -28.63 -33.14 8.36
N GLY A 313 -28.90 -33.53 9.60
CA GLY A 313 -28.29 -34.73 10.15
C GLY A 313 -28.43 -34.89 11.65
N SER A 314 -27.89 -35.99 12.17
CA SER A 314 -27.86 -36.30 13.60
C SER A 314 -26.51 -35.91 14.19
N TYR A 315 -26.50 -35.01 15.17
CA TYR A 315 -25.28 -34.53 15.82
C TYR A 315 -25.20 -35.00 17.26
N TRP A 316 -24.06 -35.59 17.64
CA TRP A 316 -23.83 -36.02 19.01
C TRP A 316 -23.73 -34.83 19.97
N SER A 317 -24.41 -34.96 21.12
CA SER A 317 -24.21 -34.10 22.27
C SER A 317 -23.27 -34.77 23.28
N SER A 318 -22.49 -34.01 24.04
CA SER A 318 -21.77 -34.50 25.23
C SER A 318 -22.69 -34.88 26.40
N SER A 319 -23.99 -34.61 26.31
CA SER A 319 -24.98 -34.94 27.34
C SER A 319 -25.30 -36.43 27.38
N VAL A 320 -25.11 -37.06 28.55
CA VAL A 320 -25.43 -38.49 28.78
C VAL A 320 -26.93 -38.68 29.03
N SER A 321 -27.54 -39.69 28.40
CA SER A 321 -28.94 -40.08 28.65
C SER A 321 -29.08 -41.35 29.49
N GLY A 322 -28.06 -42.21 29.47
CA GLY A 322 -28.03 -43.45 30.25
C GLY A 322 -26.63 -44.08 30.27
N SER A 323 -26.49 -45.24 30.91
CA SER A 323 -25.18 -45.92 31.00
C SER A 323 -24.64 -46.31 29.61
N SER A 324 -25.50 -46.80 28.72
CA SER A 324 -25.17 -47.23 27.35
C SER A 324 -25.70 -46.30 26.26
N THR A 325 -26.34 -45.19 26.64
CA THR A 325 -26.97 -44.24 25.69
C THR A 325 -26.54 -42.80 25.93
N ALA A 326 -26.52 -41.99 24.88
CA ALA A 326 -26.24 -40.55 24.94
C ALA A 326 -27.31 -39.77 24.17
N TYR A 327 -27.38 -38.45 24.39
CA TYR A 327 -28.26 -37.57 23.62
C TYR A 327 -27.62 -37.15 22.30
N TYR A 328 -28.44 -37.00 21.28
CA TYR A 328 -28.09 -36.39 20.00
C TYR A 328 -29.27 -35.52 19.55
N GLN A 329 -28.98 -34.55 18.68
CA GLN A 329 -30.01 -33.71 18.08
C GLN A 329 -30.06 -33.92 16.58
N VAL A 330 -31.27 -34.09 16.06
CA VAL A 330 -31.53 -34.15 14.62
C VAL A 330 -31.82 -32.75 14.15
N PHE A 331 -30.97 -32.23 13.28
CA PHE A 331 -31.13 -30.93 12.63
C PHE A 331 -31.98 -31.17 11.39
N LEU A 332 -33.13 -30.48 11.30
CA LEU A 332 -34.04 -30.48 10.16
C LEU A 332 -34.31 -29.02 9.78
N GLU A 333 -34.69 -28.78 8.52
CA GLU A 333 -34.87 -27.44 7.93
C GLU A 333 -35.60 -26.44 8.84
N GLU A 334 -36.70 -26.85 9.47
CA GLU A 334 -37.50 -25.97 10.34
C GLU A 334 -37.60 -26.42 11.81
N THR A 335 -36.99 -27.55 12.19
CA THR A 335 -37.03 -28.00 13.58
C THR A 335 -35.77 -28.75 14.01
N ILE A 336 -35.50 -28.71 15.31
CA ILE A 336 -34.52 -29.59 15.95
C ILE A 336 -35.24 -30.61 16.83
N VAL A 337 -34.76 -31.86 16.85
CA VAL A 337 -35.35 -32.94 17.65
C VAL A 337 -34.31 -33.56 18.56
N LEU A 338 -34.55 -33.52 19.88
CA LEU A 338 -33.71 -34.17 20.88
C LEU A 338 -34.09 -35.65 21.04
N LEU A 339 -33.13 -36.55 20.80
CA LEU A 339 -33.29 -38.00 20.91
C LEU A 339 -32.13 -38.63 21.68
N SER A 340 -32.24 -39.92 21.99
CA SER A 340 -31.14 -40.69 22.59
C SER A 340 -30.93 -42.02 21.88
N ASN A 341 -29.67 -42.42 21.72
CA ASN A 341 -29.32 -43.70 21.11
C ASN A 341 -28.14 -44.39 21.81
N CYS A 342 -27.88 -45.64 21.45
CA CYS A 342 -26.73 -46.41 21.87
C CYS A 342 -25.42 -45.69 21.54
N LYS A 343 -24.50 -45.62 22.50
CA LYS A 343 -23.18 -44.99 22.34
C LYS A 343 -22.31 -45.65 21.25
N THR A 344 -22.66 -46.85 20.82
CA THR A 344 -21.99 -47.61 19.75
C THR A 344 -22.41 -47.21 18.33
N ASN A 345 -23.45 -46.38 18.18
CA ASN A 345 -23.83 -45.84 16.87
C ASN A 345 -22.98 -44.61 16.55
N GLU A 346 -22.86 -44.31 15.26
CA GLU A 346 -22.10 -43.17 14.75
C GLU A 346 -23.06 -42.05 14.35
N PHE A 347 -22.76 -40.82 14.78
CA PHE A 347 -23.46 -39.60 14.41
C PHE A 347 -22.45 -38.46 14.23
N MET A 348 -22.85 -37.42 13.49
CA MET A 348 -22.00 -36.30 13.11
C MET A 348 -21.46 -35.57 14.34
N VAL A 349 -20.26 -35.02 14.19
CA VAL A 349 -19.58 -34.25 15.23
C VAL A 349 -19.15 -32.91 14.65
N ARG A 350 -19.57 -31.81 15.27
CA ARG A 350 -19.00 -30.48 15.05
C ARG A 350 -18.43 -30.00 16.38
N PRO A 351 -17.10 -29.96 16.54
CA PRO A 351 -16.47 -29.46 17.76
C PRO A 351 -16.78 -27.97 17.95
N ILE A 352 -16.83 -27.54 19.21
CA ILE A 352 -16.96 -26.13 19.59
C ILE A 352 -15.87 -25.76 20.59
N ARG A 353 -15.63 -24.46 20.76
CA ARG A 353 -14.72 -23.91 21.77
C ARG A 353 -15.34 -22.68 22.44
N ALA A 354 -14.84 -22.36 23.63
CA ALA A 354 -15.27 -21.20 24.41
C ALA A 354 -14.09 -20.24 24.60
N PHE A 355 -14.31 -18.94 24.41
CA PHE A 355 -13.24 -17.94 24.47
C PHE A 355 -13.71 -16.60 25.05
N SER A 356 -12.74 -15.76 25.41
CA SER A 356 -12.93 -14.36 25.85
C SER A 356 -12.78 -13.40 24.67
N GLY A 357 -13.50 -12.28 24.68
CA GLY A 357 -13.47 -11.30 23.58
C GLY A 357 -12.32 -10.28 23.61
N GLU A 358 -11.32 -10.47 24.48
CA GLU A 358 -10.17 -9.56 24.63
C GLU A 358 -9.04 -9.85 23.63
#